data_AF-A0A7Y4KV03-F1
#
_entry.id   AF-A0A7Y4KV03-F1
#
_cell.length_a   1.000
_cell.length_b   1.000
_cell.length_c   1.000
_cell.angle_alpha   90.00
_cell.angle_beta   90.00
_cell.angle_gamma   90.00
#
_symmetry.space_group_name_H-M   'P 1'
#
loop_
_entity.id
_entity.type
_entity.pdbx_description
1 polymer ?
#
loop_
_entity_poly.entity_id
_entity_poly.type
_entity_poly.pdbx_seq_one_letter_code
_entity_poly.pdbx_strand_id
1 'polypeptide(L)'
;MNDSPRIKVTVAAPPSTVWAALRDKEQIRQWHGWEFTGGVDGSLDQEIELIYFTDVSTEGHAIDLNGGDRIELADAAGGGTELTLIRAAVGDDPDWARYYDDITEGWITFMQQLRFAVERHPGDTRRTVLVSGTGKTAPATALDASKLNVGDRYELDFPAEKATGTVWFRSEHQLGLTVDGWNDGLVVLTHDAESGAARALLSLYGVDEARHTELTKHWQDWWTAAVQ
;
A
#
# COMPACT_ATOMS: atom_id res chain seq x y z
N MET A 1 -7.91 5.79 28.25
CA MET A 1 -8.66 5.80 26.98
C MET A 1 -7.67 5.32 25.94
N ASN A 2 -7.75 4.05 25.54
CA ASN A 2 -6.90 3.53 24.47
C ASN A 2 -7.51 4.00 23.16
N ASP A 3 -7.03 5.12 22.65
CA ASP A 3 -7.38 5.53 21.28
C ASP A 3 -6.57 4.63 20.34
N SER A 4 -7.20 3.55 19.89
CA SER A 4 -6.64 2.73 18.82
C SER A 4 -6.33 3.61 17.60
N PRO A 5 -5.18 3.44 16.94
CA PRO A 5 -4.87 4.14 15.70
C PRO A 5 -6.01 4.05 14.68
N ARG A 6 -6.31 5.19 14.05
CA ARG A 6 -7.33 5.29 13.00
C ARG A 6 -6.67 5.80 11.73
N ILE A 7 -6.79 5.02 10.66
CA ILE A 7 -6.30 5.37 9.33
C ILE A 7 -7.52 5.78 8.51
N LYS A 8 -7.52 7.01 7.98
CA LYS A 8 -8.63 7.54 7.19
C LYS A 8 -8.18 7.84 5.78
N VAL A 9 -8.96 7.38 4.82
CA VAL A 9 -8.74 7.63 3.39
C VAL A 9 -10.08 7.96 2.74
N THR A 10 -10.15 9.06 2.00
CA THR A 10 -11.30 9.38 1.16
C THR A 10 -11.09 8.79 -0.23
N VAL A 11 -12.03 7.97 -0.67
CA VAL A 11 -12.03 7.33 -1.98
C VAL A 11 -13.08 8.00 -2.87
N ALA A 12 -12.68 8.46 -4.05
CA ALA A 12 -13.55 9.10 -5.04
C ALA A 12 -14.45 8.11 -5.80
N ALA A 13 -15.11 7.20 -5.07
CA ALA A 13 -16.05 6.20 -5.59
C ALA A 13 -17.23 6.00 -4.62
N PRO A 14 -18.38 5.52 -5.08
CA PRO A 14 -19.53 5.23 -4.22
C PRO A 14 -19.23 4.13 -3.19
N PRO A 15 -19.89 4.13 -2.01
CA PRO A 15 -19.65 3.14 -0.96
C PRO A 15 -19.82 1.69 -1.44
N SER A 16 -20.76 1.43 -2.36
CA SER A 16 -20.96 0.09 -2.94
C SER A 16 -19.74 -0.41 -3.73
N THR A 17 -19.04 0.48 -4.43
CA THR A 17 -17.83 0.14 -5.20
C THR A 17 -16.67 -0.16 -4.25
N VAL A 18 -16.47 0.68 -3.24
CA VAL A 18 -15.44 0.48 -2.21
C VAL A 18 -15.72 -0.79 -1.41
N TRP A 19 -16.99 -1.05 -1.09
CA TRP A 19 -17.41 -2.27 -0.41
C TRP A 19 -17.13 -3.53 -1.25
N ALA A 20 -17.40 -3.48 -2.56
CA ALA A 20 -17.06 -4.60 -3.45
C ALA A 20 -15.54 -4.87 -3.45
N ALA A 21 -14.71 -3.81 -3.49
CA ALA A 21 -13.26 -3.93 -3.41
C ALA A 21 -12.74 -4.54 -2.10
N LEU A 22 -13.53 -4.51 -1.01
CA LEU A 22 -13.22 -5.12 0.29
C LEU A 22 -13.79 -6.54 0.47
N ARG A 23 -14.68 -6.99 -0.42
CA ARG A 23 -15.41 -8.25 -0.26
C ARG A 23 -15.18 -9.25 -1.38
N ASP A 24 -14.75 -8.78 -2.54
CA ASP A 24 -14.45 -9.63 -3.70
C ASP A 24 -12.97 -10.01 -3.72
N LYS A 25 -12.65 -11.32 -3.69
CA LYS A 25 -11.27 -11.81 -3.65
C LYS A 25 -10.45 -11.38 -4.85
N GLU A 26 -11.05 -11.36 -6.04
CA GLU A 26 -10.36 -10.97 -7.27
C GLU A 26 -10.03 -9.48 -7.24
N GLN A 27 -10.93 -8.64 -6.70
CA GLN A 27 -10.66 -7.22 -6.51
C GLN A 27 -9.63 -6.95 -5.41
N ILE A 28 -9.71 -7.66 -4.27
CA ILE A 28 -8.71 -7.54 -3.18
C ILE A 28 -7.32 -7.84 -3.69
N ARG A 29 -7.17 -8.86 -4.54
CA ARG A 29 -5.88 -9.21 -5.17
C ARG A 29 -5.29 -8.04 -5.98
N GLN A 30 -6.12 -7.13 -6.49
CA GLN A 30 -5.65 -5.98 -7.26
C GLN A 30 -5.16 -4.81 -6.41
N TRP A 31 -5.26 -4.85 -5.08
CA TRP A 31 -4.77 -3.75 -4.24
C TRP A 31 -4.11 -4.16 -2.91
N HIS A 32 -4.42 -5.31 -2.33
CA HIS A 32 -3.87 -5.72 -1.04
C HIS A 32 -2.45 -6.26 -1.17
N GLY A 33 -1.53 -5.80 -0.31
CA GLY A 33 -0.20 -6.40 -0.22
C GLY A 33 0.65 -6.30 -1.49
N TRP A 34 1.50 -7.31 -1.66
CA TRP A 34 2.38 -7.53 -2.81
C TRP A 34 2.32 -9.01 -3.22
N GLU A 35 2.78 -9.31 -4.42
CA GLU A 35 2.85 -10.67 -4.94
C GLU A 35 4.00 -11.43 -4.30
N PHE A 36 3.67 -12.56 -3.68
CA PHE A 36 4.63 -13.55 -3.21
C PHE A 36 4.00 -14.95 -3.30
N THR A 37 4.85 -15.95 -3.52
CA THR A 37 4.41 -17.34 -3.66
C THR A 37 5.35 -18.28 -2.90
N GLY A 38 4.78 -19.10 -2.01
CA GLY A 38 5.46 -20.19 -1.33
C GLY A 38 6.30 -19.74 -0.13
N GLY A 39 6.94 -20.71 0.53
CA GLY A 39 7.76 -20.49 1.72
C GLY A 39 7.00 -20.64 3.03
N VAL A 40 7.61 -20.19 4.12
CA VAL A 40 7.00 -20.21 5.46
C VAL A 40 5.86 -19.21 5.61
N ASP A 41 5.87 -18.16 4.79
CA ASP A 41 4.89 -17.07 4.82
C ASP A 41 3.67 -17.32 3.91
N GLY A 42 3.64 -18.44 3.16
CA GLY A 42 2.48 -18.84 2.36
C GLY A 42 2.38 -18.15 1.01
N SER A 43 1.22 -17.60 0.67
CA SER A 43 1.00 -16.84 -0.56
C SER A 43 0.06 -15.66 -0.33
N LEU A 44 0.07 -14.69 -1.25
CA LEU A 44 -0.87 -13.56 -1.22
C LEU A 44 -2.34 -14.03 -1.10
N ASP A 45 -2.71 -15.11 -1.80
CA ASP A 45 -4.08 -15.64 -1.72
C ASP A 45 -4.42 -16.20 -0.33
N GLN A 46 -3.46 -16.83 0.34
CA GLN A 46 -3.65 -17.33 1.71
C GLN A 46 -3.75 -16.17 2.71
N GLU A 47 -2.95 -15.11 2.53
CA GLU A 47 -3.04 -13.91 3.35
C GLU A 47 -4.40 -13.21 3.17
N ILE A 48 -4.86 -13.07 1.92
CA ILE A 48 -6.19 -12.50 1.64
C ILE A 48 -7.30 -13.35 2.28
N GLU A 49 -7.23 -14.67 2.19
CA GLU A 49 -8.19 -15.57 2.84
C GLU A 49 -8.22 -15.36 4.36
N LEU A 50 -7.03 -15.30 4.96
CA LEU A 50 -6.89 -15.17 6.41
C LEU A 50 -7.47 -13.83 6.87
N ILE A 51 -7.04 -12.71 6.28
CA ILE A 51 -7.40 -11.36 6.74
C ILE A 51 -8.88 -11.04 6.50
N TYR A 52 -9.40 -11.33 5.30
CA TYR A 52 -10.70 -10.81 4.85
C TYR A 52 -11.84 -11.83 4.86
N PHE A 53 -11.57 -13.11 5.11
CA PHE A 53 -12.57 -14.18 5.03
C PHE A 53 -12.57 -15.17 6.20
N THR A 54 -11.48 -15.27 6.97
CA THR A 54 -11.39 -16.18 8.12
C THR A 54 -11.73 -15.45 9.42
N ASP A 55 -12.73 -15.94 10.16
CA ASP A 55 -13.21 -15.33 11.42
C ASP A 55 -13.60 -13.85 11.28
N VAL A 56 -14.18 -13.49 10.13
CA VAL A 56 -14.62 -12.13 9.79
C VAL A 56 -16.12 -11.97 10.05
N SER A 57 -16.54 -10.82 10.59
CA SER A 57 -17.94 -10.42 10.70
C SER A 57 -18.24 -9.12 9.96
N THR A 58 -19.49 -8.94 9.53
CA THR A 58 -19.93 -7.73 8.84
C THR A 58 -21.20 -7.17 9.46
N GLU A 59 -21.27 -5.84 9.56
CA GLU A 59 -22.45 -5.10 9.99
C GLU A 59 -22.64 -3.87 9.10
N GLY A 60 -23.62 -3.89 8.20
CA GLY A 60 -23.81 -2.82 7.21
C GLY A 60 -22.60 -2.68 6.28
N HIS A 61 -21.99 -1.50 6.24
CA HIS A 61 -20.72 -1.24 5.54
C HIS A 61 -19.51 -1.22 6.48
N ALA A 62 -19.57 -2.01 7.56
CA ALA A 62 -18.44 -2.28 8.43
C ALA A 62 -18.05 -3.77 8.37
N ILE A 63 -16.75 -4.02 8.47
CA ILE A 63 -16.15 -5.36 8.48
C ILE A 63 -15.12 -5.43 9.62
N ASP A 64 -15.29 -6.42 10.49
CA ASP A 64 -14.29 -6.79 11.49
C ASP A 64 -13.41 -7.89 10.87
N LEU A 65 -12.14 -7.56 10.68
CA LEU A 65 -11.16 -8.43 10.04
C LEU A 65 -10.58 -9.44 11.03
N ASN A 66 -9.93 -10.46 10.48
CA ASN A 66 -9.08 -11.31 11.29
C ASN A 66 -7.98 -10.47 11.95
N GLY A 67 -7.69 -10.75 13.22
CA GLY A 67 -6.78 -9.93 14.04
C GLY A 67 -7.44 -8.74 14.75
N GLY A 68 -8.74 -8.50 14.52
CA GLY A 68 -9.55 -7.54 15.29
C GLY A 68 -9.52 -6.09 14.79
N ASP A 69 -8.82 -5.82 13.69
CA ASP A 69 -8.92 -4.54 12.99
C ASP A 69 -10.31 -4.40 12.36
N ARG A 70 -10.87 -3.18 12.32
CA ARG A 70 -12.19 -2.91 11.77
C ARG A 70 -12.11 -1.87 10.66
N ILE A 71 -12.77 -2.14 9.53
CA ILE A 71 -12.95 -1.15 8.45
C ILE A 71 -14.40 -0.70 8.42
N GLU A 72 -14.62 0.61 8.36
CA GLU A 72 -15.94 1.24 8.27
C GLU A 72 -15.98 2.17 7.04
N LEU A 73 -17.08 2.10 6.28
CA LEU A 73 -17.35 3.00 5.17
C LEU A 73 -18.50 3.95 5.50
N ALA A 74 -18.33 5.23 5.17
CA ALA A 74 -19.38 6.24 5.24
C ALA A 74 -19.37 7.11 3.97
N ASP A 75 -20.48 7.77 3.67
CA ASP A 75 -20.49 8.81 2.63
C ASP A 75 -19.58 9.97 3.05
N ALA A 76 -18.65 10.35 2.15
CA ALA A 76 -17.79 11.50 2.40
C ALA A 76 -18.57 12.81 2.17
N ALA A 77 -18.34 13.82 3.01
CA ALA A 77 -19.03 15.11 2.94
C ALA A 77 -18.89 15.83 1.58
N GLY A 78 -17.81 15.54 0.84
CA GLY A 78 -17.53 16.08 -0.50
C GLY A 78 -17.93 15.16 -1.66
N GLY A 79 -18.63 14.06 -1.39
CA GLY A 79 -18.88 12.98 -2.33
C GLY A 79 -17.78 11.91 -2.31
N GLY A 80 -18.15 10.69 -2.72
CA GLY A 80 -17.30 9.51 -2.56
C GLY A 80 -17.50 8.84 -1.19
N THR A 81 -16.50 8.08 -0.75
CA THR A 81 -16.55 7.26 0.46
C THR A 81 -15.42 7.64 1.41
N GLU A 82 -15.73 7.91 2.67
CA GLU A 82 -14.75 7.91 3.76
C GLU A 82 -14.55 6.47 4.22
N LEU A 83 -13.36 5.92 3.99
CA LEU A 83 -12.90 4.66 4.55
C LEU A 83 -12.13 4.96 5.84
N THR A 84 -12.55 4.37 6.95
CA THR A 84 -11.82 4.40 8.21
C THR A 84 -11.41 2.98 8.61
N LEU A 85 -10.11 2.74 8.74
CA LEU A 85 -9.59 1.55 9.39
C LEU A 85 -9.25 1.89 10.85
N ILE A 86 -9.75 1.07 11.77
CA ILE A 86 -9.55 1.18 13.22
C ILE A 86 -8.71 -0.02 13.63
N ARG A 87 -7.51 0.23 14.14
CA ARG A 87 -6.64 -0.85 14.60
C ARG A 87 -7.20 -1.52 15.86
N ALA A 88 -7.04 -2.83 16.00
CA ALA A 88 -7.21 -3.52 17.26
C ALA A 88 -6.30 -2.89 18.32
N ALA A 89 -6.70 -2.91 19.59
CA ALA A 89 -5.81 -2.51 20.67
C ALA A 89 -4.55 -3.40 20.66
N VAL A 90 -3.41 -2.85 21.06
CA VAL A 90 -2.18 -3.63 21.24
C VAL A 90 -2.50 -4.79 22.19
N GLY A 91 -2.27 -6.02 21.74
CA GLY A 91 -2.48 -7.21 22.55
C GLY A 91 -1.45 -7.33 23.68
N ASP A 92 -1.73 -8.23 24.62
CA ASP A 92 -0.83 -8.49 25.76
C ASP A 92 0.40 -9.34 25.38
N ASP A 93 0.45 -9.88 24.16
CA ASP A 93 1.59 -10.66 23.68
C ASP A 93 2.74 -9.73 23.23
N PRO A 94 3.89 -9.73 23.95
CA PRO A 94 5.00 -8.83 23.66
C PRO A 94 5.64 -9.09 22.30
N ASP A 95 5.58 -10.33 21.78
CA ASP A 95 6.16 -10.67 20.48
C ASP A 95 5.33 -10.10 19.32
N TRP A 96 4.02 -9.94 19.52
CA TRP A 96 3.14 -9.25 18.56
C TRP A 96 3.15 -7.73 18.76
N ALA A 97 3.25 -7.26 20.01
CA ALA A 97 3.28 -5.84 20.33
C ALA A 97 4.42 -5.09 19.62
N ARG A 98 5.59 -5.71 19.48
CA ARG A 98 6.73 -5.09 18.77
C ARG A 98 6.52 -4.88 17.26
N TYR A 99 5.56 -5.57 16.65
CA TYR A 99 5.21 -5.41 15.23
C TYR A 99 4.03 -4.47 15.01
N TYR A 100 3.46 -3.92 16.08
CA TYR A 100 2.20 -3.18 16.01
C TYR A 100 2.29 -1.96 15.08
N ASP A 101 3.39 -1.22 15.18
CA ASP A 101 3.65 -0.02 14.36
C ASP A 101 3.95 -0.41 12.91
N ASP A 102 4.76 -1.45 12.69
CA ASP A 102 5.01 -2.02 11.35
C ASP A 102 3.71 -2.44 10.65
N ILE A 103 2.78 -3.05 11.38
CA ILE A 103 1.46 -3.44 10.86
C ILE A 103 0.60 -2.19 10.60
N THR A 104 0.70 -1.14 11.44
CA THR A 104 -0.01 0.13 11.20
C THR A 104 0.46 0.76 9.89
N GLU A 105 1.77 0.80 9.66
CA GLU A 105 2.35 1.30 8.42
C GLU A 105 1.94 0.46 7.21
N GLY A 106 1.91 -0.87 7.34
CA GLY A 106 1.37 -1.76 6.31
C GLY A 106 -0.08 -1.41 5.93
N TRP A 107 -0.93 -1.17 6.92
CA TRP A 107 -2.31 -0.75 6.68
C TRP A 107 -2.43 0.60 5.98
N ILE A 108 -1.58 1.57 6.30
CA ILE A 108 -1.55 2.86 5.58
C ILE A 108 -1.26 2.62 4.10
N THR A 109 -0.26 1.79 3.79
CA THR A 109 0.06 1.42 2.40
C THR A 109 -1.15 0.75 1.73
N PHE A 110 -1.76 -0.25 2.37
CA PHE A 110 -2.87 -1.01 1.77
C PHE A 110 -4.11 -0.15 1.51
N MET A 111 -4.45 0.77 2.41
CA MET A 111 -5.59 1.67 2.21
C MET A 111 -5.34 2.67 1.07
N GLN A 112 -4.10 3.11 0.87
CA GLN A 112 -3.74 3.95 -0.27
C GLN A 112 -3.70 3.17 -1.58
N GLN A 113 -3.28 1.90 -1.58
CA GLN A 113 -3.37 1.01 -2.74
C GLN A 113 -4.83 0.72 -3.10
N LEU A 114 -5.72 0.49 -2.13
CA LEU A 114 -7.16 0.31 -2.35
C LEU A 114 -7.72 1.53 -3.06
N ARG A 115 -7.49 2.72 -2.49
CA ARG A 115 -7.94 3.99 -3.07
C ARG A 115 -7.44 4.13 -4.51
N PHE A 116 -6.15 3.84 -4.72
CA PHE A 116 -5.54 3.95 -6.04
C PHE A 116 -6.17 2.99 -7.06
N ALA A 117 -6.32 1.72 -6.72
CA ALA A 117 -6.92 0.70 -7.58
C ALA A 117 -8.37 1.06 -7.94
N VAL A 118 -9.17 1.48 -6.95
CA VAL A 118 -10.57 1.83 -7.15
C VAL A 118 -10.74 3.09 -8.00
N GLU A 119 -9.91 4.12 -7.79
CA GLU A 119 -10.03 5.40 -8.50
C GLU A 119 -9.41 5.40 -9.90
N ARG A 120 -8.34 4.62 -10.11
CA ARG A 120 -7.53 4.69 -11.35
C ARG A 120 -7.56 3.43 -12.20
N HIS A 121 -7.74 2.26 -11.57
CA HIS A 121 -7.58 0.95 -12.22
C HIS A 121 -8.74 -0.02 -11.97
N PRO A 122 -10.01 0.40 -12.13
CA PRO A 122 -11.14 -0.48 -11.89
C PRO A 122 -11.14 -1.66 -12.87
N GLY A 123 -10.87 -2.87 -12.36
CA GLY A 123 -10.88 -4.11 -13.13
C GLY A 123 -9.56 -4.45 -13.84
N ASP A 124 -8.53 -3.61 -13.73
CA ASP A 124 -7.22 -3.95 -14.28
C ASP A 124 -6.49 -4.98 -13.42
N THR A 125 -5.69 -5.83 -14.06
CA THR A 125 -4.81 -6.77 -13.36
C THR A 125 -3.56 -6.06 -12.86
N ARG A 126 -3.25 -6.24 -11.58
CA ARG A 126 -2.06 -5.71 -10.91
C ARG A 126 -0.93 -6.74 -10.88
N ARG A 127 0.29 -6.27 -11.14
CA ARG A 127 1.56 -6.91 -10.77
C ARG A 127 2.32 -6.02 -9.79
N THR A 128 3.21 -6.59 -9.00
CA THR A 128 4.00 -5.83 -8.02
C THR A 128 5.49 -6.07 -8.11
N VAL A 129 6.26 -5.06 -7.72
CA VAL A 129 7.71 -5.17 -7.47
C VAL A 129 7.95 -4.70 -6.04
N LEU A 130 8.55 -5.54 -5.22
CA LEU A 130 8.95 -5.20 -3.86
C LEU A 130 10.47 -5.31 -3.74
N VAL A 131 11.11 -4.23 -3.30
CA VAL A 131 12.49 -4.24 -2.78
C VAL A 131 12.45 -3.72 -1.35
N SER A 132 13.17 -4.38 -0.45
CA SER A 132 13.16 -4.06 0.98
C SER A 132 14.47 -4.44 1.65
N GLY A 133 14.71 -3.88 2.82
CA GLY A 133 15.87 -4.19 3.66
C GLY A 133 16.17 -3.07 4.63
N THR A 134 17.39 -3.07 5.19
CA THR A 134 17.89 -1.93 5.97
C THR A 134 18.67 -1.01 5.05
N GLY A 135 18.28 0.26 5.00
CA GLY A 135 18.91 1.29 4.16
C GLY A 135 19.77 2.25 4.98
N LYS A 136 20.90 2.68 4.42
CA LYS A 136 21.67 3.83 4.95
C LYS A 136 21.05 5.16 4.51
N THR A 137 20.32 5.14 3.40
CA THR A 137 19.66 6.30 2.80
C THR A 137 18.18 6.00 2.65
N ALA A 138 17.31 6.92 3.08
CA ALA A 138 15.88 6.80 2.84
C ALA A 138 15.59 6.76 1.31
N PRO A 139 14.74 5.84 0.81
CA PRO A 139 14.45 5.73 -0.63
C PRO A 139 13.95 7.03 -1.26
N ALA A 140 13.12 7.81 -0.53
CA ALA A 140 12.67 9.13 -0.99
C ALA A 140 13.82 10.13 -1.16
N THR A 141 14.86 10.04 -0.33
CA THR A 141 16.06 10.89 -0.47
C THR A 141 16.92 10.40 -1.64
N ALA A 142 17.06 9.09 -1.81
CA ALA A 142 17.81 8.51 -2.94
C ALA A 142 17.18 8.81 -4.32
N LEU A 143 15.88 9.12 -4.36
CA LEU A 143 15.15 9.58 -5.55
C LEU A 143 14.96 11.11 -5.63
N ASP A 144 15.59 11.88 -4.74
CA ASP A 144 15.40 13.34 -4.64
C ASP A 144 13.92 13.79 -4.46
N ALA A 145 13.07 12.92 -3.91
CA ALA A 145 11.64 13.12 -3.73
C ALA A 145 11.25 13.65 -2.33
N SER A 146 12.20 13.75 -1.40
CA SER A 146 11.93 14.05 0.03
C SER A 146 11.22 15.38 0.27
N LYS A 147 11.33 16.35 -0.65
CA LYS A 147 10.74 17.70 -0.49
C LYS A 147 9.38 17.88 -1.17
N LEU A 148 8.88 16.86 -1.88
CA LEU A 148 7.63 16.96 -2.63
C LEU A 148 6.41 16.89 -1.70
N ASN A 149 5.39 17.70 -1.96
CA ASN A 149 4.14 17.71 -1.19
C ASN A 149 3.04 16.97 -1.95
N VAL A 150 2.01 16.52 -1.23
CA VAL A 150 0.85 15.86 -1.84
C VAL A 150 0.24 16.76 -2.92
N GLY A 151 0.02 16.20 -4.11
CA GLY A 151 -0.47 16.93 -5.28
C GLY A 151 0.61 17.60 -6.14
N ASP A 152 1.87 17.67 -5.68
CA ASP A 152 2.96 18.19 -6.50
C ASP A 152 3.19 17.30 -7.72
N ARG A 153 3.35 17.92 -8.89
CA ARG A 153 3.86 17.27 -10.09
C ARG A 153 5.37 17.15 -10.00
N TYR A 154 5.91 16.05 -10.50
CA TYR A 154 7.35 15.81 -10.49
C TYR A 154 7.85 15.28 -11.83
N GLU A 155 9.15 15.46 -12.04
CA GLU A 155 9.97 14.72 -12.98
C GLU A 155 11.22 14.28 -12.20
N LEU A 156 11.45 12.97 -12.08
CA LEU A 156 12.52 12.39 -11.28
C LEU A 156 13.23 11.29 -12.06
N ASP A 157 14.50 11.04 -11.73
CA ASP A 157 15.27 9.93 -12.29
C ASP A 157 14.95 8.64 -11.50
N PHE A 158 13.95 7.89 -11.97
CA PHE A 158 13.58 6.60 -11.40
C PHE A 158 14.52 5.50 -11.89
N PRO A 159 14.55 4.33 -11.22
CA PRO A 159 15.22 3.17 -11.77
C PRO A 159 14.63 2.81 -13.14
N ALA A 160 15.49 2.50 -14.10
CA ALA A 160 15.23 2.28 -15.53
C ALA A 160 15.03 3.55 -16.38
N GLU A 161 14.32 4.57 -15.88
CA GLU A 161 13.94 5.72 -16.72
C GLU A 161 13.60 6.98 -15.92
N LYS A 162 13.59 8.12 -16.63
CA LYS A 162 12.96 9.34 -16.12
C LYS A 162 11.46 9.15 -16.02
N ALA A 163 10.89 9.39 -14.84
CA ALA A 163 9.48 9.26 -14.57
C ALA A 163 8.86 10.63 -14.27
N THR A 164 7.63 10.83 -14.75
CA THR A 164 6.79 11.95 -14.35
C THR A 164 5.54 11.42 -13.66
N GLY A 165 4.96 12.26 -12.80
CA GLY A 165 3.81 11.86 -12.03
C GLY A 165 3.38 12.90 -11.01
N THR A 166 2.58 12.46 -10.06
CA THR A 166 2.04 13.29 -8.98
C THR A 166 2.29 12.61 -7.64
N VAL A 167 2.56 13.39 -6.59
CA VAL A 167 2.57 12.84 -5.23
C VAL A 167 1.14 12.45 -4.82
N TRP A 168 0.92 11.14 -4.64
CA TRP A 168 -0.38 10.54 -4.33
C TRP A 168 -0.77 10.74 -2.87
N PHE A 169 0.16 10.45 -1.96
CA PHE A 169 0.00 10.64 -0.52
C PHE A 169 1.35 10.80 0.16
N ARG A 170 1.32 11.30 1.39
CA ARG A 170 2.47 11.38 2.28
C ARG A 170 2.00 11.11 3.71
N SER A 171 2.72 10.26 4.42
CA SER A 171 2.62 10.09 5.88
C SER A 171 3.98 10.42 6.51
N GLU A 172 4.12 10.18 7.82
CA GLU A 172 5.39 10.34 8.53
C GLU A 172 6.49 9.44 7.94
N HIS A 173 6.16 8.18 7.66
CA HIS A 173 7.13 7.17 7.22
C HIS A 173 7.00 6.78 5.75
N GLN A 174 6.03 7.35 5.01
CA GLN A 174 5.73 6.92 3.64
C GLN A 174 5.54 8.08 2.65
N LEU A 175 5.95 7.82 1.41
CA LEU A 175 5.68 8.67 0.26
C LEU A 175 5.12 7.83 -0.88
N GLY A 176 3.92 8.18 -1.35
CA GLY A 176 3.30 7.58 -2.53
C GLY A 176 3.44 8.49 -3.75
N LEU A 177 3.89 7.93 -4.88
CA LEU A 177 4.09 8.62 -6.15
C LEU A 177 3.35 7.86 -7.25
N THR A 178 2.47 8.55 -8.01
CA THR A 178 1.93 7.99 -9.25
C THR A 178 2.98 8.10 -10.36
N VAL A 179 2.98 7.23 -11.37
CA VAL A 179 3.93 7.26 -12.49
C VAL A 179 3.18 7.16 -13.81
N ASP A 180 3.09 8.28 -14.53
CA ASP A 180 2.25 8.41 -15.73
C ASP A 180 2.67 7.40 -16.83
N GLY A 181 3.98 7.16 -16.98
CA GLY A 181 4.55 6.27 -18.00
C GLY A 181 4.33 4.77 -17.76
N TRP A 182 3.82 4.37 -16.59
CA TRP A 182 3.63 2.96 -16.21
C TRP A 182 2.16 2.55 -16.23
N ASN A 183 1.40 3.13 -17.16
CA ASN A 183 -0.06 3.04 -17.17
C ASN A 183 -0.63 3.49 -15.82
N ASP A 184 -0.19 4.67 -15.34
CA ASP A 184 -0.48 5.20 -14.00
C ASP A 184 -0.08 4.19 -12.89
N GLY A 185 1.22 3.90 -12.76
CA GLY A 185 1.71 3.02 -11.69
C GLY A 185 1.73 3.74 -10.33
N LEU A 186 1.67 3.01 -9.22
CA LEU A 186 1.88 3.58 -7.88
C LEU A 186 3.19 3.05 -7.27
N VAL A 187 4.06 3.96 -6.85
CA VAL A 187 5.26 3.66 -6.06
C VAL A 187 5.05 4.13 -4.63
N VAL A 188 5.19 3.23 -3.67
CA VAL A 188 5.19 3.56 -2.24
C VAL A 188 6.59 3.34 -1.68
N LEU A 189 7.20 4.42 -1.21
CA LEU A 189 8.50 4.44 -0.56
C LEU A 189 8.28 4.51 0.94
N THR A 190 8.82 3.57 1.71
CA THR A 190 8.74 3.57 3.16
C THR A 190 10.13 3.63 3.78
N HIS A 191 10.25 4.34 4.89
CA HIS A 191 11.48 4.42 5.67
C HIS A 191 11.19 4.72 7.14
N ASP A 192 11.66 3.84 8.00
CA ASP A 192 11.77 4.07 9.43
C ASP A 192 13.21 4.49 9.75
N ALA A 193 13.37 5.71 10.27
CA ALA A 193 14.68 6.27 10.59
C ALA A 193 15.31 5.67 11.86
N GLU A 194 14.51 5.07 12.76
CA GLU A 194 15.00 4.47 13.99
C GLU A 194 15.58 3.07 13.74
N SER A 195 14.83 2.23 13.03
CA SER A 195 15.27 0.87 12.68
C SER A 195 16.13 0.81 11.41
N GLY A 196 16.06 1.85 10.57
CA GLY A 196 16.63 1.86 9.21
C GLY A 196 15.87 0.97 8.22
N ALA A 197 14.71 0.42 8.61
CA ALA A 197 13.89 -0.39 7.73
C ALA A 197 13.38 0.48 6.56
N ALA A 198 13.62 0.01 5.34
CA ALA A 198 13.28 0.70 4.12
C ALA A 198 12.60 -0.24 3.14
N ARG A 199 11.61 0.24 2.39
CA ARG A 199 10.98 -0.52 1.29
C ARG A 199 10.63 0.39 0.12
N ALA A 200 10.61 -0.16 -1.08
CA ALA A 200 9.91 0.40 -2.22
C ALA A 200 8.97 -0.67 -2.81
N LEU A 201 7.68 -0.34 -2.87
CA LEU A 201 6.63 -1.20 -3.40
C LEU A 201 5.99 -0.53 -4.62
N LEU A 202 6.07 -1.19 -5.76
CA LEU A 202 5.43 -0.77 -7.00
C LEU A 202 4.16 -1.58 -7.20
N SER A 203 3.05 -0.90 -7.49
CA SER A 203 1.80 -1.46 -7.99
C SER A 203 1.64 -1.06 -9.46
N LEU A 204 1.71 -2.03 -10.36
CA LEU A 204 1.74 -1.85 -11.80
C LEU A 204 0.49 -2.50 -12.42
N TYR A 205 -0.30 -1.74 -13.17
CA TYR A 205 -1.57 -2.23 -13.72
C TYR A 205 -1.47 -2.38 -15.24
N GLY A 206 -1.93 -3.52 -15.76
CA GLY A 206 -1.93 -3.77 -17.20
C GLY A 206 -0.55 -3.87 -17.85
N VAL A 207 0.52 -4.02 -17.07
CA VAL A 207 1.88 -4.20 -17.59
C VAL A 207 2.14 -5.65 -18.01
N ASP A 208 2.87 -5.84 -19.10
CA ASP A 208 3.29 -7.16 -19.53
C ASP A 208 4.46 -7.71 -18.70
N GLU A 209 4.76 -9.00 -18.89
CA GLU A 209 5.82 -9.70 -18.16
C GLU A 209 7.22 -9.14 -18.48
N ALA A 210 7.45 -8.67 -19.71
CA ALA A 210 8.75 -8.16 -20.12
C ALA A 210 9.06 -6.84 -19.37
N ARG A 211 8.08 -5.94 -19.31
CA ARG A 211 8.18 -4.68 -18.58
C ARG A 211 8.26 -4.90 -17.08
N HIS A 212 7.48 -5.83 -16.53
CA HIS A 212 7.57 -6.21 -15.12
C HIS A 212 8.96 -6.74 -14.75
N THR A 213 9.55 -7.61 -15.60
CA THR A 213 10.90 -8.15 -15.41
C THR A 213 11.97 -7.06 -15.47
N GLU A 214 11.87 -6.16 -16.44
CA GLU A 214 12.76 -5.01 -16.60
C GLU A 214 12.73 -4.12 -15.34
N LEU A 215 11.55 -3.67 -14.92
CA LEU A 215 11.41 -2.83 -13.73
C LEU A 215 11.91 -3.54 -12.48
N THR A 216 11.59 -4.83 -12.30
CA THR A 216 12.11 -5.64 -11.18
C THR A 216 13.63 -5.57 -11.12
N LYS A 217 14.31 -5.83 -12.24
CA LYS A 217 15.76 -5.81 -12.30
C LYS A 217 16.34 -4.43 -11.97
N HIS A 218 15.82 -3.38 -12.59
CA HIS A 218 16.36 -2.02 -12.38
C HIS A 218 16.16 -1.53 -10.95
N TRP A 219 15.00 -1.82 -10.34
CA TRP A 219 14.74 -1.46 -8.96
C TRP A 219 15.62 -2.22 -7.98
N GLN A 220 15.90 -3.51 -8.23
CA GLN A 220 16.86 -4.29 -7.44
C GLN A 220 18.28 -3.72 -7.54
N ASP A 221 18.75 -3.45 -8.77
CA ASP A 221 20.10 -2.91 -9.00
C ASP A 221 20.26 -1.52 -8.35
N TRP A 222 19.24 -0.65 -8.46
CA TRP A 222 19.22 0.66 -7.80
C TRP A 222 19.19 0.53 -6.28
N TRP A 223 18.39 -0.39 -5.72
CA TRP A 223 18.28 -0.58 -4.28
C TRP A 223 19.63 -0.90 -3.65
N THR A 224 20.38 -1.83 -4.24
CA THR A 224 21.72 -2.21 -3.78
C THR A 224 22.73 -1.07 -3.90
N ALA A 225 22.58 -0.19 -4.89
CA ALA A 225 23.54 0.89 -5.14
C ALA A 225 23.27 2.18 -4.34
N ALA A 226 21.99 2.51 -4.12
CA ALA A 226 21.59 3.83 -3.63
C ALA A 226 20.97 3.81 -2.22
N VAL A 227 20.40 2.67 -1.80
CA VAL A 227 19.70 2.55 -0.51
C VAL A 227 20.55 1.76 0.50
N GLN A 228 21.15 0.64 0.09
CA GLN A 228 22.00 -0.22 0.92
C GLN A 228 23.46 0.26 1.00
#